data_AF-A0A960ZVN1-F1
#
_entry.id   AF-A0A960ZVN1-F1
#
_cell.length_a   1.000
_cell.length_b   1.000
_cell.length_c   1.000
_cell.angle_alpha   90.00
_cell.angle_beta   90.00
_cell.angle_gamma   90.00
#
_symmetry.space_group_name_H-M   'P 1'
#
loop_
_entity.id
_entity.type
_entity.pdbx_description
1 polymer ?
#
loop_
_entity_poly.entity_id
_entity_poly.type
_entity_poly.pdbx_seq_one_letter_code
_entity_poly.pdbx_strand_id
1 'polypeptide(L)'
;TAAGLQSNVGTTIAGTGVIQGNSVILGNLKPGDEAGSTMGTLVVNGALQLGSTSATTFQVQRPSYTNASSVDYNDATNYGAWISGIATDATYSHLLNDTVTTAQHDQLLVMGGLTIDAGGKIVLTNMGYTPTAGDVFNLIDWVGALTGSFNVGGTSYNGGLLRTGAETGTDLDLFELGSDYRWDVSQFNTQGILVVVTPEPGRMVLLLFGLLGLCVRRRRRQTV
;
A
#
# COMPACT_ATOMS: atom_id res chain seq x y z
N THR A 1 32.55 -10.55 1.66
CA THR A 1 31.16 -10.22 2.01
C THR A 1 31.19 -9.17 3.10
N ALA A 2 30.49 -8.06 2.93
CA ALA A 2 30.33 -7.10 4.02
C ALA A 2 29.60 -7.80 5.19
N ALA A 3 30.04 -7.53 6.42
CA ALA A 3 29.27 -7.95 7.59
C ALA A 3 27.94 -7.20 7.56
N GLY A 4 26.84 -7.94 7.63
CA GLY A 4 25.51 -7.34 7.66
C GLY A 4 25.14 -6.79 9.03
N LEU A 5 23.95 -6.20 9.12
CA LEU A 5 23.43 -5.62 10.36
C LEU A 5 22.60 -6.64 11.12
N GLN A 6 22.88 -6.83 12.41
CA GLN A 6 21.99 -7.55 13.32
C GLN A 6 21.49 -6.60 14.40
N SER A 7 20.18 -6.39 14.44
CA SER A 7 19.51 -5.60 15.47
C SER A 7 18.93 -6.51 16.55
N ASN A 8 19.06 -6.09 17.81
CA ASN A 8 18.43 -6.74 18.95
C ASN A 8 16.98 -6.26 19.14
N VAL A 9 16.18 -7.04 19.85
CA VAL A 9 14.82 -6.65 20.25
C VAL A 9 14.85 -5.31 20.99
N GLY A 10 13.89 -4.43 20.67
CA GLY A 10 13.75 -3.10 21.27
C GLY A 10 14.72 -2.04 20.75
N THR A 11 15.68 -2.40 19.89
CA THR A 11 16.50 -1.39 19.19
C THR A 11 15.71 -0.72 18.07
N THR A 12 16.11 0.48 17.67
CA THR A 12 15.54 1.16 16.50
C THR A 12 16.65 1.40 15.50
N ILE A 13 16.46 0.92 14.27
CA ILE A 13 17.27 1.28 13.11
C ILE A 13 16.46 2.28 12.31
N ALA A 14 17.03 3.46 12.14
CA ALA A 14 16.43 4.52 11.37
C ALA A 14 17.49 5.25 10.55
N GLY A 15 17.06 5.83 9.44
CA GLY A 15 17.90 6.55 8.49
C GLY A 15 17.59 6.17 7.05
N THR A 16 18.04 7.02 6.13
CA THR A 16 18.16 6.69 4.72
C THR A 16 19.56 6.16 4.39
N GLY A 17 19.73 5.59 3.19
CA GLY A 17 21.03 5.15 2.68
C GLY A 17 21.11 3.65 2.50
N VAL A 18 22.31 3.06 2.66
CA VAL A 18 22.59 1.67 2.32
C VAL A 18 23.17 0.89 3.49
N ILE A 19 22.48 -0.15 3.93
CA ILE A 19 23.02 -1.21 4.78
C ILE A 19 23.64 -2.27 3.87
N GLN A 20 24.92 -2.57 4.07
CA GLN A 20 25.63 -3.57 3.29
C GLN A 20 25.51 -4.95 3.93
N GLY A 21 25.29 -5.99 3.12
CA GLY A 21 25.28 -7.38 3.57
C GLY A 21 23.96 -7.87 4.15
N ASN A 22 23.90 -9.18 4.44
CA ASN A 22 22.68 -9.84 4.91
C ASN A 22 22.32 -9.38 6.32
N SER A 23 21.13 -8.84 6.50
CA SER A 23 20.73 -8.17 7.73
C SER A 23 19.54 -8.86 8.40
N VAL A 24 19.53 -8.86 9.73
CA VAL A 24 18.47 -9.41 10.58
C VAL A 24 18.00 -8.31 11.52
N ILE A 25 16.71 -7.97 11.44
CA ILE A 25 16.11 -6.94 12.26
C ILE A 25 15.15 -7.58 13.25
N LEU A 26 15.44 -7.45 14.55
CA LEU A 26 14.55 -7.91 15.63
C LEU A 26 13.85 -6.75 16.34
N GLY A 27 14.27 -5.51 16.08
CA GLY A 27 13.69 -4.29 16.65
C GLY A 27 12.83 -3.51 15.65
N ASN A 28 12.75 -2.20 15.85
CA ASN A 28 12.05 -1.30 14.94
C ASN A 28 12.92 -0.94 13.74
N LEU A 29 12.34 -0.91 12.56
CA LEU A 29 12.94 -0.38 11.34
C LEU A 29 12.14 0.82 10.87
N LYS A 30 12.81 1.94 10.61
CA LYS A 30 12.17 3.16 10.11
C LYS A 30 12.99 3.71 8.93
N PRO A 31 12.65 3.32 7.68
CA PRO A 31 13.32 3.87 6.51
C PRO A 31 13.06 5.38 6.47
N GLY A 32 14.04 6.23 6.76
CA GLY A 32 13.80 7.67 6.90
C GLY A 32 14.72 8.35 7.92
N ASP A 33 15.10 9.60 7.66
CA ASP A 33 16.09 10.35 8.46
C ASP A 33 15.51 10.90 9.79
N GLU A 34 16.32 11.65 10.54
CA GLU A 34 15.95 12.23 11.84
C GLU A 34 15.38 11.18 12.81
N ALA A 35 16.09 10.05 12.91
CA ALA A 35 15.68 8.87 13.67
C ALA A 35 14.32 8.27 13.22
N GLY A 36 13.97 8.42 11.94
CA GLY A 36 12.72 7.95 11.35
C GLY A 36 11.57 8.93 11.55
N SER A 37 11.87 10.21 11.68
CA SER A 37 10.88 11.29 11.80
C SER A 37 10.60 11.96 10.46
N THR A 38 11.52 11.85 9.50
CA THR A 38 11.39 12.35 8.14
C THR A 38 11.42 11.22 7.14
N MET A 39 10.69 11.37 6.03
CA MET A 39 10.56 10.29 5.07
C MET A 39 11.82 10.02 4.25
N GLY A 40 12.01 8.78 3.83
CA GLY A 40 13.00 8.47 2.79
C GLY A 40 13.20 6.98 2.48
N THR A 41 14.27 6.69 1.74
CA THR A 41 14.56 5.33 1.25
C THR A 41 15.74 4.71 1.98
N LEU A 42 15.52 3.51 2.52
CA LEU A 42 16.57 2.65 3.05
C LEU A 42 16.79 1.47 2.10
N VAL A 43 18.04 1.22 1.75
CA VAL A 43 18.46 0.09 0.91
C VAL A 43 19.20 -0.93 1.77
N VAL A 44 18.79 -2.19 1.69
CA VAL A 44 19.57 -3.33 2.19
C VAL A 44 20.20 -4.01 0.99
N ASN A 45 21.50 -3.80 0.81
CA ASN A 45 22.28 -4.42 -0.24
C ASN A 45 22.72 -5.84 0.18
N GLY A 46 21.72 -6.72 0.30
CA GLY A 46 21.82 -8.09 0.79
C GLY A 46 20.42 -8.65 1.07
N ALA A 47 20.36 -9.87 1.62
CA ALA A 47 19.10 -10.40 2.12
C ALA A 47 18.67 -9.68 3.41
N LEU A 48 17.36 -9.55 3.62
CA LEU A 48 16.79 -8.96 4.84
C LEU A 48 15.86 -9.96 5.53
N GLN A 49 16.04 -10.17 6.83
CA GLN A 49 15.09 -10.87 7.68
C GLN A 49 14.44 -9.89 8.64
N LEU A 50 13.12 -9.81 8.60
CA LEU A 50 12.28 -9.14 9.58
C LEU A 50 11.80 -10.17 10.60
N GLY A 51 12.33 -10.08 11.81
CA GLY A 51 12.06 -11.03 12.89
C GLY A 51 10.64 -10.92 13.46
N SER A 52 10.23 -11.92 14.23
CA SER A 52 8.88 -12.03 14.81
C SER A 52 8.50 -10.90 15.79
N THR A 53 9.47 -10.14 16.26
CA THR A 53 9.30 -8.99 17.16
C THR A 53 9.58 -7.66 16.46
N SER A 54 9.91 -7.69 15.18
CA SER A 54 10.23 -6.50 14.41
C SER A 54 8.98 -5.71 14.03
N ALA A 55 9.13 -4.39 13.95
CA ALA A 55 8.11 -3.50 13.41
C ALA A 55 8.77 -2.54 12.43
N THR A 56 8.38 -2.62 11.16
CA THR A 56 8.81 -1.68 10.13
C THR A 56 7.76 -0.59 10.01
N THR A 57 8.12 0.65 10.33
CA THR A 57 7.22 1.81 10.25
C THR A 57 7.50 2.59 8.97
N PHE A 58 6.45 2.82 8.19
CA PHE A 58 6.45 3.69 7.02
C PHE A 58 5.59 4.92 7.28
N GLN A 59 6.17 6.09 7.12
CA GLN A 59 5.48 7.37 7.05
C GLN A 59 4.93 7.58 5.63
N VAL A 60 3.71 8.10 5.51
CA VAL A 60 3.09 8.39 4.21
C VAL A 60 2.49 9.80 4.16
N GLN A 61 2.76 10.51 3.07
CA GLN A 61 2.21 11.85 2.78
C GLN A 61 1.67 11.97 1.35
N ARG A 62 2.33 11.35 0.36
CA ARG A 62 1.90 11.24 -1.05
C ARG A 62 2.27 9.85 -1.58
N PRO A 63 1.53 9.33 -2.58
CA PRO A 63 1.83 8.03 -3.16
C PRO A 63 3.10 8.03 -4.02
N SER A 64 3.55 6.84 -4.42
CA SER A 64 4.55 6.70 -5.49
C SER A 64 4.00 7.31 -6.78
N TYR A 65 2.74 7.02 -7.10
CA TYR A 65 1.98 7.68 -8.15
C TYR A 65 0.47 7.53 -7.93
N THR A 66 -0.31 8.30 -8.68
CA THR A 66 -1.77 8.18 -8.73
C THR A 66 -2.19 7.69 -10.13
N ASN A 67 -2.83 6.53 -10.21
CA ASN A 67 -3.39 6.02 -11.46
C ASN A 67 -4.70 6.76 -11.77
N ALA A 68 -4.65 7.70 -12.72
CA ALA A 68 -5.84 8.46 -13.13
C ALA A 68 -6.94 7.60 -13.80
N SER A 69 -6.61 6.36 -14.18
CA SER A 69 -7.53 5.36 -14.73
C SER A 69 -7.95 4.32 -13.68
N SER A 70 -7.92 4.69 -12.38
CA SER A 70 -8.33 3.82 -11.28
C SER A 70 -9.73 3.26 -11.49
N VAL A 71 -9.88 1.96 -11.25
CA VAL A 71 -11.16 1.26 -11.36
C VAL A 71 -11.79 1.16 -9.99
N ASP A 72 -13.09 1.39 -9.95
CA ASP A 72 -13.91 1.23 -8.76
C ASP A 72 -13.99 -0.23 -8.32
N TYR A 73 -13.94 -0.51 -7.01
CA TYR A 73 -13.92 -1.89 -6.54
C TYR A 73 -15.25 -2.64 -6.69
N ASN A 74 -16.38 -1.95 -6.95
CA ASN A 74 -17.65 -2.57 -7.31
C ASN A 74 -17.75 -2.93 -8.80
N ASP A 75 -16.80 -2.50 -9.65
CA ASP A 75 -16.71 -2.99 -11.03
C ASP A 75 -16.21 -4.45 -11.06
N ALA A 76 -17.14 -5.38 -10.89
CA ALA A 76 -16.88 -6.81 -10.85
C ALA A 76 -16.24 -7.38 -12.13
N THR A 77 -16.27 -6.62 -13.23
CA THR A 77 -15.68 -7.05 -14.50
C THR A 77 -14.21 -6.64 -14.60
N ASN A 78 -13.91 -5.38 -14.24
CA ASN A 78 -12.61 -4.79 -14.54
C ASN A 78 -11.68 -4.68 -13.33
N TYR A 79 -12.22 -4.64 -12.10
CA TYR A 79 -11.43 -4.34 -10.91
C TYR A 79 -10.32 -5.34 -10.65
N GLY A 80 -10.63 -6.64 -10.65
CA GLY A 80 -9.64 -7.70 -10.42
C GLY A 80 -8.51 -7.70 -11.46
N ALA A 81 -8.81 -7.38 -12.72
CA ALA A 81 -7.81 -7.26 -13.77
C ALA A 81 -6.94 -6.01 -13.58
N TRP A 82 -7.54 -4.89 -13.19
CA TRP A 82 -6.82 -3.66 -12.92
C TRP A 82 -5.85 -3.81 -11.72
N ILE A 83 -6.32 -4.33 -10.59
CA ILE A 83 -5.50 -4.45 -9.38
C ILE A 83 -4.35 -5.44 -9.55
N SER A 84 -4.59 -6.58 -10.23
CA SER A 84 -3.52 -7.55 -10.54
C SER A 84 -2.54 -7.05 -11.60
N GLY A 85 -2.96 -6.08 -12.43
CA GLY A 85 -2.15 -5.46 -13.47
C GLY A 85 -1.23 -4.34 -12.98
N ILE A 86 -1.34 -3.86 -11.73
CA ILE A 86 -0.64 -2.66 -11.24
C ILE A 86 0.87 -2.64 -11.55
N ALA A 87 1.59 -3.73 -11.27
CA ALA A 87 3.03 -3.81 -11.53
C ALA A 87 3.42 -4.17 -12.99
N THR A 88 2.45 -4.40 -13.87
CA THR A 88 2.71 -4.77 -15.27
C THR A 88 2.02 -3.87 -16.28
N ASP A 89 1.24 -2.88 -15.82
CA ASP A 89 0.54 -1.91 -16.65
C ASP A 89 1.54 -1.10 -17.49
N ALA A 90 1.39 -1.11 -18.81
CA ALA A 90 2.33 -0.46 -19.72
C ALA A 90 2.36 1.07 -19.59
N THR A 91 1.32 1.68 -19.02
CA THR A 91 1.20 3.13 -18.86
C THR A 91 1.80 3.59 -17.55
N TYR A 92 1.60 2.87 -16.44
CA TYR A 92 1.94 3.36 -15.10
C TYR A 92 3.00 2.54 -14.36
N SER A 93 3.22 1.26 -14.69
CA SER A 93 4.13 0.39 -13.90
C SER A 93 5.56 0.90 -13.84
N HIS A 94 6.01 1.66 -14.85
CA HIS A 94 7.34 2.25 -14.84
C HIS A 94 7.56 3.20 -13.66
N LEU A 95 6.50 3.88 -13.17
CA LEU A 95 6.54 4.80 -12.05
C LEU A 95 6.81 4.10 -10.70
N LEU A 96 6.63 2.79 -10.62
CA LEU A 96 7.01 2.01 -9.43
C LEU A 96 8.53 1.98 -9.21
N ASN A 97 9.31 2.21 -10.27
CA ASN A 97 10.76 2.23 -10.24
C ASN A 97 11.32 3.66 -10.10
N ASP A 98 10.46 4.68 -10.10
CA ASP A 98 10.90 6.05 -9.89
C ASP A 98 11.37 6.22 -8.44
N THR A 99 12.35 7.11 -8.25
CA THR A 99 12.89 7.37 -6.92
C THR A 99 11.84 8.01 -6.04
N VAL A 100 11.52 7.35 -4.93
CA VAL A 100 10.64 7.90 -3.89
C VAL A 100 11.34 9.06 -3.20
N THR A 101 10.67 10.21 -3.15
CA THR A 101 11.20 11.43 -2.53
C THR A 101 10.80 11.54 -1.06
N THR A 102 11.53 12.37 -0.31
CA THR A 102 11.25 12.67 1.11
C THR A 102 9.92 13.42 1.33
N ALA A 103 9.17 13.76 0.28
CA ALA A 103 7.85 14.37 0.34
C ALA A 103 6.71 13.39 -0.01
N GLN A 104 7.03 12.12 -0.26
CA GLN A 104 6.07 11.09 -0.65
C GLN A 104 5.79 10.11 0.49
N HIS A 105 6.62 9.11 0.65
CA HIS A 105 6.48 8.09 1.67
C HIS A 105 7.84 7.45 1.94
N ASP A 106 7.90 6.65 2.99
CA ASP A 106 9.05 5.80 3.26
C ASP A 106 9.11 4.63 2.29
N GLN A 107 10.32 4.19 1.96
CA GLN A 107 10.54 3.02 1.12
C GLN A 107 11.69 2.17 1.63
N LEU A 108 11.50 0.86 1.58
CA LEU A 108 12.51 -0.14 1.89
C LEU A 108 12.85 -0.95 0.63
N LEU A 109 14.09 -0.86 0.19
CA LEU A 109 14.58 -1.60 -0.98
C LEU A 109 15.52 -2.72 -0.52
N VAL A 110 15.21 -3.97 -0.86
CA VAL A 110 16.00 -5.15 -0.50
C VAL A 110 16.61 -5.77 -1.75
N MET A 111 17.92 -5.64 -1.92
CA MET A 111 18.60 -6.14 -3.13
C MET A 111 18.77 -7.67 -3.15
N GLY A 112 18.33 -8.36 -2.09
CA GLY A 112 18.31 -9.81 -1.96
C GLY A 112 16.93 -10.39 -1.67
N GLY A 113 16.90 -11.57 -1.04
CA GLY A 113 15.65 -12.16 -0.56
C GLY A 113 15.13 -11.46 0.69
N LEU A 114 13.81 -11.46 0.86
CA LEU A 114 13.11 -10.95 2.03
C LEU A 114 12.54 -12.12 2.81
N THR A 115 12.87 -12.23 4.09
CA THR A 115 12.31 -13.23 5.01
C THR A 115 11.46 -12.53 6.06
N ILE A 116 10.20 -12.95 6.16
CA ILE A 116 9.25 -12.45 7.16
C ILE A 116 8.97 -13.56 8.16
N ASP A 117 9.46 -13.39 9.39
CA ASP A 117 9.12 -14.30 10.47
C ASP A 117 7.72 -13.99 11.00
N ALA A 118 6.97 -15.04 11.34
CA ALA A 118 5.61 -14.90 11.87
C ALA A 118 5.59 -13.97 13.11
N GLY A 119 4.78 -12.91 13.04
CA GLY A 119 4.66 -11.87 14.07
C GLY A 119 5.32 -10.54 13.72
N GLY A 120 6.21 -10.50 12.72
CA GLY A 120 6.77 -9.26 12.20
C GLY A 120 5.68 -8.32 11.68
N LYS A 121 5.81 -7.02 11.97
CA LYS A 121 4.77 -6.01 11.70
C LYS A 121 5.22 -4.98 10.68
N ILE A 122 4.26 -4.50 9.89
CA ILE A 122 4.35 -3.30 9.08
C ILE A 122 3.35 -2.29 9.63
N VAL A 123 3.81 -1.05 9.85
CA VAL A 123 2.99 0.02 10.42
C VAL A 123 3.02 1.21 9.48
N LEU A 124 1.85 1.67 9.03
CA LEU A 124 1.72 2.91 8.27
C LEU A 124 1.32 4.07 9.18
N THR A 125 2.08 5.15 9.13
CA THR A 125 1.80 6.39 9.86
C THR A 125 1.42 7.51 8.89
N ASN A 126 0.28 8.13 9.12
CA ASN A 126 -0.19 9.25 8.31
C ASN A 126 0.55 10.55 8.68
N MET A 127 1.24 11.15 7.70
CA MET A 127 1.95 12.44 7.82
C MET A 127 1.23 13.59 7.10
N GLY A 128 -0.11 13.60 7.15
CA GLY A 128 -0.95 14.57 6.46
C GLY A 128 -1.38 14.15 5.05
N TYR A 129 -1.33 12.86 4.76
CA TYR A 129 -1.84 12.26 3.53
C TYR A 129 -3.36 12.47 3.41
N THR A 130 -3.77 12.89 2.21
CA THR A 130 -5.17 13.02 1.81
C THR A 130 -5.47 11.96 0.76
N PRO A 131 -6.34 10.97 1.04
CA PRO A 131 -6.58 9.86 0.13
C PRO A 131 -7.18 10.28 -1.22
N THR A 132 -6.63 9.74 -2.31
CA THR A 132 -7.20 9.83 -3.66
C THR A 132 -7.33 8.43 -4.27
N ALA A 133 -8.41 8.20 -5.01
CA ALA A 133 -8.61 6.94 -5.72
C ALA A 133 -7.49 6.70 -6.72
N GLY A 134 -6.93 5.48 -6.74
CA GLY A 134 -5.80 5.14 -7.60
C GLY A 134 -4.44 5.50 -7.03
N ASP A 135 -4.34 6.03 -5.81
CA ASP A 135 -3.05 6.22 -5.15
C ASP A 135 -2.39 4.87 -4.90
N VAL A 136 -1.14 4.73 -5.37
CA VAL A 136 -0.34 3.50 -5.27
C VAL A 136 0.90 3.78 -4.44
N PHE A 137 1.12 3.00 -3.40
CA PHE A 137 2.29 3.07 -2.52
C PHE A 137 3.17 1.83 -2.73
N ASN A 138 4.37 2.02 -3.27
CA ASN A 138 5.42 1.00 -3.32
C ASN A 138 6.30 1.10 -2.07
N LEU A 139 5.97 0.34 -1.03
CA LEU A 139 6.61 0.48 0.28
C LEU A 139 7.84 -0.39 0.44
N ILE A 140 7.78 -1.62 -0.09
CA ILE A 140 8.84 -2.61 0.04
C ILE A 140 9.05 -3.27 -1.31
N ASP A 141 10.29 -3.24 -1.82
CA ASP A 141 10.68 -3.95 -3.02
C ASP A 141 11.82 -4.91 -2.71
N TRP A 142 11.82 -6.09 -3.36
CA TRP A 142 12.85 -7.10 -3.20
C TRP A 142 13.15 -7.84 -4.51
N VAL A 143 14.43 -8.09 -4.78
CA VAL A 143 14.88 -8.76 -6.02
C VAL A 143 14.86 -10.28 -5.89
N GLY A 144 14.95 -10.82 -4.67
CA GLY A 144 15.03 -12.26 -4.40
C GLY A 144 13.68 -12.95 -4.15
N ALA A 145 13.73 -14.11 -3.50
CA ALA A 145 12.51 -14.77 -3.04
C ALA A 145 11.97 -14.11 -1.76
N LEU A 146 10.65 -13.99 -1.66
CA LEU A 146 9.98 -13.77 -0.38
C LEU A 146 9.81 -15.12 0.33
N THR A 147 10.26 -15.21 1.58
CA THR A 147 10.03 -16.36 2.46
C THR A 147 9.14 -15.93 3.62
N GLY A 148 8.06 -16.68 3.86
CA GLY A 148 7.01 -16.27 4.80
C GLY A 148 5.99 -15.33 4.14
N SER A 149 5.15 -14.71 4.96
CA SER A 149 4.12 -13.77 4.50
C SER A 149 3.59 -12.95 5.68
N PHE A 150 3.15 -11.73 5.42
CA PHE A 150 2.37 -10.96 6.39
C PHE A 150 0.93 -11.46 6.41
N ASN A 151 0.32 -11.54 7.60
CA ASN A 151 -1.13 -11.58 7.72
C ASN A 151 -1.71 -10.20 7.37
N VAL A 152 -1.98 -9.97 6.09
CA VAL A 152 -2.50 -8.69 5.59
C VAL A 152 -3.98 -8.45 5.95
N GLY A 153 -4.71 -9.50 6.36
CA GLY A 153 -6.15 -9.42 6.66
C GLY A 153 -7.01 -9.03 5.46
N GLY A 154 -8.14 -8.36 5.72
CA GLY A 154 -9.03 -7.81 4.69
C GLY A 154 -10.16 -8.73 4.24
N THR A 155 -11.12 -8.13 3.54
CA THR A 155 -12.28 -8.82 2.97
C THR A 155 -12.08 -9.00 1.46
N SER A 156 -12.13 -10.24 0.98
CA SER A 156 -12.03 -10.52 -0.45
C SER A 156 -13.25 -10.01 -1.19
N TYR A 157 -13.04 -9.22 -2.25
CA TYR A 157 -14.12 -8.66 -3.06
C TYR A 157 -13.64 -8.32 -4.48
N ASN A 158 -14.33 -8.82 -5.50
CA ASN A 158 -14.04 -8.58 -6.93
C ASN A 158 -12.56 -8.75 -7.36
N GLY A 159 -11.83 -9.66 -6.70
CA GLY A 159 -10.41 -9.92 -6.97
C GLY A 159 -9.42 -9.10 -6.15
N GLY A 160 -9.90 -8.13 -5.36
CA GLY A 160 -9.10 -7.41 -4.37
C GLY A 160 -9.25 -7.95 -2.95
N LEU A 161 -8.51 -7.33 -2.05
CA LEU A 161 -8.53 -7.62 -0.62
C LEU A 161 -8.63 -6.31 0.16
N LEU A 162 -9.85 -5.98 0.57
CA LEU A 162 -10.22 -4.62 0.98
C LEU A 162 -10.18 -4.45 2.51
N ARG A 163 -9.68 -3.30 2.94
CA ARG A 163 -9.60 -2.85 4.34
C ARG A 163 -10.03 -1.39 4.49
N THR A 164 -10.67 -1.05 5.60
CA THR A 164 -10.95 0.34 5.98
C THR A 164 -9.72 1.01 6.56
N GLY A 165 -8.83 0.23 7.17
CA GLY A 165 -7.83 0.71 8.12
C GLY A 165 -8.34 0.63 9.56
N ALA A 166 -7.43 0.77 10.52
CA ALA A 166 -7.59 0.62 11.96
C ALA A 166 -8.01 -0.78 12.45
N GLU A 167 -8.03 -1.80 11.58
CA GLU A 167 -8.33 -3.17 12.02
C GLU A 167 -7.18 -3.78 12.81
N THR A 168 -7.51 -4.55 13.84
CA THR A 168 -6.54 -5.23 14.72
C THR A 168 -6.38 -6.71 14.35
N GLY A 169 -5.34 -7.36 14.90
CA GLY A 169 -5.09 -8.79 14.68
C GLY A 169 -4.43 -9.15 13.35
N THR A 170 -3.95 -8.14 12.61
CA THR A 170 -3.20 -8.30 11.36
C THR A 170 -1.74 -7.92 11.57
N ASP A 171 -0.87 -8.27 10.61
CA ASP A 171 0.53 -7.86 10.60
C ASP A 171 0.75 -6.50 9.93
N LEU A 172 -0.30 -5.97 9.30
CA LEU A 172 -0.29 -4.70 8.61
C LEU A 172 -1.21 -3.71 9.37
N ASP A 173 -0.60 -2.83 10.15
CA ASP A 173 -1.28 -1.76 10.87
C ASP A 173 -1.42 -0.54 9.95
N LEU A 174 -2.65 -0.22 9.59
CA LEU A 174 -3.01 0.83 8.64
C LEU A 174 -3.88 1.86 9.33
N PHE A 175 -3.66 3.14 9.08
CA PHE A 175 -4.61 4.17 9.49
C PHE A 175 -5.87 4.13 8.61
N GLU A 176 -6.98 4.64 9.16
CA GLU A 176 -8.26 4.74 8.46
C GLU A 176 -8.22 5.82 7.37
N LEU A 177 -8.72 5.50 6.17
CA LEU A 177 -8.80 6.43 5.04
C LEU A 177 -10.08 7.27 5.01
N GLY A 178 -11.05 6.97 5.88
CA GLY A 178 -12.40 7.50 5.87
C GLY A 178 -13.39 6.60 5.11
N SER A 179 -14.67 7.00 5.12
CA SER A 179 -15.77 6.17 4.61
C SER A 179 -15.71 5.88 3.11
N ASP A 180 -15.13 6.80 2.35
CA ASP A 180 -15.20 6.83 0.89
C ASP A 180 -14.05 6.09 0.21
N TYR A 181 -13.09 5.60 1.00
CA TYR A 181 -11.90 4.93 0.50
C TYR A 181 -11.65 3.62 1.23
N ARG A 182 -10.96 2.71 0.56
CA ARG A 182 -10.47 1.45 1.12
C ARG A 182 -9.02 1.28 0.70
N TRP A 183 -8.25 0.63 1.57
CA TRP A 183 -6.98 0.03 1.20
C TRP A 183 -7.26 -1.28 0.47
N ASP A 184 -6.70 -1.46 -0.71
CA ASP A 184 -6.50 -2.77 -1.29
C ASP A 184 -5.09 -3.27 -0.94
N VAL A 185 -5.04 -4.39 -0.22
CA VAL A 185 -3.82 -5.01 0.28
C VAL A 185 -3.45 -6.29 -0.47
N SER A 186 -4.13 -6.60 -1.57
CA SER A 186 -3.97 -7.84 -2.34
C SER A 186 -2.58 -8.00 -2.95
N GLN A 187 -1.91 -6.90 -3.27
CA GLN A 187 -0.56 -6.89 -3.87
C GLN A 187 0.57 -6.83 -2.83
N PHE A 188 0.26 -6.76 -1.53
CA PHE A 188 1.29 -6.48 -0.52
C PHE A 188 2.26 -7.65 -0.33
N ASN A 189 1.75 -8.88 -0.22
CA ASN A 189 2.60 -10.08 -0.06
C ASN A 189 3.32 -10.51 -1.36
N THR A 190 3.03 -9.89 -2.50
CA THR A 190 3.63 -10.25 -3.79
C THR A 190 4.54 -9.16 -4.33
N GLN A 191 4.21 -7.89 -4.07
CA GLN A 191 4.87 -6.72 -4.64
C GLN A 191 5.19 -5.63 -3.60
N GLY A 192 4.78 -5.79 -2.34
CA GLY A 192 4.95 -4.76 -1.30
C GLY A 192 4.15 -3.48 -1.56
N ILE A 193 3.08 -3.58 -2.36
CA ILE A 193 2.27 -2.46 -2.81
C ILE A 193 0.94 -2.38 -2.05
N LEU A 194 0.54 -1.16 -1.71
CA LEU A 194 -0.81 -0.82 -1.25
C LEU A 194 -1.49 0.14 -2.22
N VAL A 195 -2.79 -0.02 -2.41
CA VAL A 195 -3.57 0.82 -3.33
C VAL A 195 -4.78 1.43 -2.62
N VAL A 196 -5.09 2.70 -2.88
CA VAL A 196 -6.32 3.33 -2.41
C VAL A 196 -7.40 3.24 -3.48
N VAL A 197 -8.56 2.74 -3.10
CA VAL A 197 -9.69 2.48 -3.99
C VAL A 197 -10.99 3.00 -3.38
N THR A 198 -12.01 3.25 -4.20
CA THR A 198 -13.31 3.81 -3.76
C THR A 198 -14.46 2.83 -3.98
N PRO A 199 -15.60 2.96 -3.25
CA PRO A 199 -16.84 2.20 -3.44
C PRO A 199 -17.80 2.67 -4.55
N GLU A 200 -17.49 3.72 -5.31
CA GLU A 200 -18.14 4.19 -6.56
C GLU A 200 -18.21 5.72 -6.51
N PRO A 201 -17.62 6.45 -7.46
CA PRO A 201 -17.89 7.87 -7.60
C PRO A 201 -19.26 8.06 -8.30
N GLY A 202 -20.32 8.29 -7.53
CA GLY A 202 -21.53 8.99 -8.00
C GLY A 202 -22.44 8.31 -9.03
N ARG A 203 -22.20 7.05 -9.44
CA ARG A 203 -23.05 6.36 -10.43
C ARG A 203 -24.47 6.13 -9.91
N MET A 204 -24.63 5.78 -8.64
CA MET A 204 -25.96 5.63 -8.02
C MET A 204 -26.75 6.93 -7.96
N VAL A 205 -26.07 8.06 -7.74
CA VAL A 205 -26.71 9.38 -7.71
C VAL A 205 -27.17 9.78 -9.11
N LEU A 206 -26.35 9.53 -10.15
CA LEU A 206 -26.74 9.76 -11.54
C LEU A 206 -27.87 8.85 -11.99
N LEU A 207 -27.88 7.58 -11.55
CA LEU A 207 -28.95 6.64 -11.85
C LEU A 207 -30.27 7.07 -11.17
N LEU A 208 -30.20 7.55 -9.92
CA LEU A 208 -31.34 8.12 -9.21
C LEU A 208 -31.88 9.37 -9.92
N PHE A 209 -31.02 10.32 -10.29
CA PHE A 209 -31.44 11.52 -11.05
C PHE A 209 -31.98 11.16 -12.45
N GLY A 210 -31.40 10.18 -13.12
CA GLY A 210 -31.90 9.64 -14.40
C GLY A 210 -33.30 9.05 -14.27
N LEU A 211 -33.55 8.26 -13.22
CA LEU A 211 -34.86 7.69 -12.92
C LEU A 211 -35.89 8.76 -12.56
N LEU A 212 -35.51 9.76 -11.74
CA LEU A 212 -36.37 10.90 -11.42
C LEU A 212 -36.74 11.69 -12.67
N GLY A 213 -35.79 11.95 -13.57
CA GLY A 213 -36.03 12.59 -14.86
C GLY A 213 -36.98 11.79 -15.77
N LEU A 214 -36.83 10.46 -15.82
CA LEU A 214 -37.75 9.56 -16.54
C LEU A 214 -39.17 9.60 -15.97
N CYS A 215 -39.33 9.59 -14.65
CA CYS A 215 -40.63 9.67 -13.98
C CYS A 215 -41.34 11.01 -14.26
N VAL A 216 -40.61 12.13 -14.26
CA VAL A 216 -41.16 13.45 -14.60
C VAL A 216 -41.56 13.51 -16.08
N ARG A 217 -40.75 12.95 -16.99
CA ARG A 217 -41.08 12.86 -18.43
C ARG A 217 -42.33 12.03 -18.68
N ARG A 218 -42.51 10.93 -17.93
CA ARG A 218 -43.71 10.06 -18.05
C ARG A 218 -44.98 10.78 -17.62
N ARG A 219 -44.94 11.55 -16.53
CA ARG A 219 -46.09 12.34 -16.04
C ARG A 219 -46.53 13.41 -17.03
N ARG A 220 -45.59 14.09 -17.70
CA ARG A 220 -45.90 15.12 -18.71
C ARG A 220 -46.52 14.58 -19.99
N ARG A 221 -46.39 13.28 -20.28
CA ARG A 221 -47.00 12.64 -21.46
C ARG A 221 -48.45 12.19 -21.25
N GLN A 222 -48.94 12.16 -20.01
CA GLN A 222 -50.33 11.79 -19.69
C GLN A 222 -51.27 12.99 -19.56
N THR A 223 -50.78 14.22 -19.79
CA THR A 223 -51.54 15.48 -19.64
C THR A 223 -51.91 16.16 -20.97
N VAL A 224 -51.94 15.40 -22.07
CA VAL A 224 -52.45 15.84 -23.39
C VAL A 224 -53.57 14.91 -23.80
#